data_AF-A0A1G1NLL8-F1
#
_entry.id   AF-A0A1G1NLL8-F1
#
_cell.length_a   1.000
_cell.length_b   1.000
_cell.length_c   1.000
_cell.angle_alpha   90.00
_cell.angle_beta   90.00
_cell.angle_gamma   90.00
#
_symmetry.space_group_name_H-M   'P 1'
#
loop_
_entity.id
_entity.type
_entity.pdbx_description
1 polymer ?
#
loop_
_entity_poly.entity_id
_entity_poly.type
_entity_poly.pdbx_seq_one_letter_code
_entity_poly.pdbx_strand_id
1 'polypeptide(L)'
;WEEFKDLQIAFLKASVSDAEIPTDVAIHGLLHRVAAAEGVRYIVFAHSFQTEGFSPLGWSYMDGRYIESVHKKFGHRVLKTYPNFTLRDYLYYRWVKGIKVFPLLAYVPYRPEEVRGLLEKELDWQYYGGHHHESYYTHFFHSYYLPKKFGVDKRKLTYSALIRSGQITRREVLDRVLAEAYPYDEELVQYTVSKLGLSPEEFRQIMAAPRRTFHDYPTYYPLIKNCRGLIALAARFNIFPKHLYLKYLG
;
A
#
# COMPACT_ATOMS: atom_id res chain seq x y z
N TRP A 1 -17.73 8.22 2.49
CA TRP A 1 -16.71 9.25 2.79
C TRP A 1 -16.39 9.30 4.27
N GLU A 2 -17.35 9.68 5.13
CA GLU A 2 -17.09 9.88 6.57
C GLU A 2 -16.48 8.67 7.31
N GLU A 3 -16.89 7.44 6.99
CA GLU A 3 -16.28 6.21 7.55
C GLU A 3 -14.79 6.10 7.21
N PHE A 4 -14.43 6.39 5.95
CA PHE A 4 -13.06 6.28 5.48
C PHE A 4 -12.18 7.40 6.01
N LYS A 5 -12.73 8.62 6.11
CA LYS A 5 -12.06 9.76 6.76
C LYS A 5 -11.72 9.44 8.23
N ASP A 6 -12.67 8.88 8.98
CA ASP A 6 -12.45 8.45 10.37
C ASP A 6 -11.35 7.40 10.47
N LEU A 7 -11.32 6.45 9.53
CA LEU A 7 -10.28 5.43 9.43
C LEU A 7 -8.90 6.02 9.11
N GLN A 8 -8.80 6.97 8.18
CA GLN A 8 -7.55 7.67 7.87
C GLN A 8 -7.02 8.42 9.10
N ILE A 9 -7.89 9.12 9.83
CA ILE A 9 -7.54 9.79 11.09
C ILE A 9 -7.08 8.79 12.14
N ALA A 10 -7.77 7.65 12.28
CA ALA A 10 -7.41 6.59 13.21
C ALA A 10 -5.99 6.05 12.95
N PHE A 11 -5.63 5.87 11.68
CA PHE A 11 -4.29 5.44 11.30
C PHE A 11 -3.22 6.51 11.49
N LEU A 12 -3.53 7.79 11.27
CA LEU A 12 -2.62 8.88 11.60
C LEU A 12 -2.37 8.95 13.13
N LYS A 13 -3.43 8.85 13.94
CA LYS A 13 -3.36 8.79 15.42
C LYS A 13 -2.64 7.54 15.94
N ALA A 14 -2.71 6.43 15.21
CA ALA A 14 -1.95 5.23 15.51
C ALA A 14 -0.42 5.43 15.36
N SER A 15 0.02 6.50 14.69
CA SER A 15 1.43 6.85 14.59
C SER A 15 2.25 5.73 13.95
N VAL A 16 1.78 5.20 12.81
CA VAL A 16 2.39 4.07 12.08
C VAL A 16 2.84 4.46 10.67
N SER A 17 3.84 3.77 10.14
CA SER A 17 4.45 4.06 8.82
C SER A 17 3.61 3.60 7.62
N ASP A 18 2.42 3.08 7.87
CA ASP A 18 1.57 2.41 6.88
C ASP A 18 0.12 2.90 6.96
N ALA A 19 -0.06 4.20 7.25
CA ALA A 19 -1.37 4.84 7.36
C ALA A 19 -2.21 4.87 6.06
N GLU A 20 -1.62 4.56 4.90
CA GLU A 20 -2.32 4.39 3.61
C GLU A 20 -2.91 3.00 3.39
N ILE A 21 -2.54 2.00 4.21
CA ILE A 21 -3.02 0.63 4.05
C ILE A 21 -4.55 0.48 4.07
N PRO A 22 -5.33 1.33 4.78
CA PRO A 22 -6.77 1.36 4.61
C PRO A 22 -7.25 1.47 3.15
N THR A 23 -6.55 2.22 2.31
CA THR A 23 -6.85 2.38 0.88
C THR A 23 -6.65 1.05 0.14
N ASP A 24 -5.46 0.46 0.28
CA ASP A 24 -5.10 -0.79 -0.40
C ASP A 24 -6.02 -1.96 0.00
N VAL A 25 -6.29 -2.09 1.30
CA VAL A 25 -7.20 -3.12 1.82
C VAL A 25 -8.61 -2.94 1.27
N ALA A 26 -9.08 -1.69 1.15
CA ALA A 26 -10.39 -1.40 0.59
C ALA A 26 -10.48 -1.76 -0.90
N ILE A 27 -9.46 -1.43 -1.68
CA ILE A 27 -9.37 -1.78 -3.11
C ILE A 27 -9.44 -3.31 -3.26
N HIS A 28 -8.64 -4.06 -2.50
CA HIS A 28 -8.68 -5.51 -2.53
C HIS A 28 -10.06 -6.06 -2.12
N GLY A 29 -10.64 -5.57 -1.02
CA GLY A 29 -11.94 -6.04 -0.55
C GLY A 29 -13.07 -5.76 -1.55
N LEU A 30 -13.09 -4.57 -2.14
CA LEU A 30 -14.10 -4.18 -3.12
C LEU A 30 -14.00 -5.01 -4.40
N LEU A 31 -12.79 -5.17 -4.95
CA LEU A 31 -12.58 -5.94 -6.18
C LEU A 31 -13.01 -7.39 -6.01
N HIS A 32 -12.72 -8.03 -4.86
CA HIS A 32 -13.16 -9.40 -4.60
C HIS A 32 -14.68 -9.49 -4.41
N ARG A 33 -15.29 -8.50 -3.76
CA ARG A 33 -16.75 -8.44 -3.59
C ARG A 33 -17.46 -8.34 -4.94
N VAL A 34 -17.02 -7.43 -5.79
CA VAL A 34 -17.58 -7.24 -7.14
C VAL A 34 -17.35 -8.50 -7.98
N ALA A 35 -16.13 -9.04 -8.01
CA ALA A 35 -15.83 -10.25 -8.76
C ALA A 35 -16.73 -11.44 -8.33
N ALA A 36 -16.97 -11.59 -7.02
CA ALA A 36 -17.85 -12.63 -6.50
C ALA A 36 -19.34 -12.41 -6.86
N ALA A 37 -19.79 -11.15 -6.94
CA ALA A 37 -21.16 -10.80 -7.31
C ALA A 37 -21.41 -11.04 -8.81
N GLU A 38 -20.44 -10.66 -9.64
CA GLU A 38 -20.51 -10.77 -11.11
C GLU A 38 -20.08 -12.16 -11.64
N GLY A 39 -19.73 -13.10 -10.76
CA GLY A 39 -19.25 -14.42 -11.16
C GLY A 39 -17.88 -14.43 -11.86
N VAL A 40 -17.12 -13.34 -11.75
CA VAL A 40 -15.79 -13.18 -12.33
C VAL A 40 -14.76 -13.89 -11.46
N ARG A 41 -13.94 -14.75 -12.06
CA ARG A 41 -12.93 -15.55 -11.34
C ARG A 41 -11.53 -14.95 -11.35
N TYR A 42 -11.30 -13.89 -12.10
CA TYR A 42 -9.97 -13.33 -12.30
C TYR A 42 -9.96 -11.83 -12.03
N ILE A 43 -9.08 -11.41 -11.13
CA ILE A 43 -8.76 -10.01 -10.87
C ILE A 43 -7.34 -9.78 -11.37
N VAL A 44 -7.17 -8.80 -12.25
CA VAL A 44 -5.87 -8.44 -12.81
C VAL A 44 -5.36 -7.20 -12.09
N PHE A 45 -4.15 -7.27 -11.52
CA PHE A 45 -3.44 -6.10 -11.03
C PHE A 45 -2.27 -5.76 -11.95
N ALA A 46 -2.00 -4.47 -12.07
CA ALA A 46 -0.89 -3.94 -12.84
C ALA A 46 0.36 -3.70 -11.97
N HIS A 47 0.61 -4.53 -10.95
CA HIS A 47 1.83 -4.41 -10.14
C HIS A 47 3.02 -5.08 -10.82
N SER A 48 4.15 -4.37 -10.88
CA SER A 48 5.43 -4.93 -11.33
C SER A 48 6.50 -4.83 -10.25
N PHE A 49 6.95 -5.99 -9.75
CA PHE A 49 8.09 -6.05 -8.82
C PHE A 49 9.41 -5.58 -9.44
N GLN A 50 9.49 -5.54 -10.78
CA GLN A 50 10.69 -5.12 -11.51
C GLN A 50 10.85 -3.59 -11.51
N THR A 51 9.74 -2.84 -11.38
CA THR A 51 9.73 -1.38 -11.40
C THR A 51 9.31 -0.77 -10.07
N GLU A 52 8.37 -1.37 -9.32
CA GLU A 52 7.88 -0.85 -8.03
C GLU A 52 8.69 -1.39 -6.84
N GLY A 53 9.26 -2.59 -6.98
CA GLY A 53 10.04 -3.25 -5.94
C GLY A 53 9.19 -3.87 -4.81
N PHE A 54 9.82 -4.09 -3.66
CA PHE A 54 9.18 -4.64 -2.47
C PHE A 54 9.39 -3.68 -1.29
N SER A 55 8.29 -3.30 -0.63
CA SER A 55 8.37 -2.54 0.63
C SER A 55 8.87 -3.45 1.77
N PRO A 56 9.89 -3.03 2.55
CA PRO A 56 10.28 -3.71 3.76
C PRO A 56 9.09 -3.88 4.71
N LEU A 57 9.06 -5.00 5.44
CA LEU A 57 7.95 -5.29 6.37
C LEU A 57 7.76 -4.20 7.43
N GLY A 58 8.86 -3.60 7.92
CA GLY A 58 8.81 -2.49 8.88
C GLY A 58 8.34 -1.16 8.31
N TRP A 59 8.20 -1.04 6.99
CA TRP A 59 7.68 0.16 6.32
C TRP A 59 6.22 0.00 5.93
N SER A 60 5.77 -1.22 5.62
CA SER A 60 4.39 -1.46 5.21
C SER A 60 3.92 -2.85 5.57
N TYR A 61 2.91 -2.92 6.44
CA TYR A 61 2.20 -4.13 6.79
C TYR A 61 0.70 -3.97 6.58
N MET A 62 0.04 -5.01 6.04
CA MET A 62 -1.39 -4.97 5.78
C MET A 62 -2.06 -6.28 6.14
N ASP A 63 -3.17 -6.18 6.87
CA ASP A 63 -4.22 -7.20 6.95
C ASP A 63 -5.53 -6.60 7.50
N GLY A 64 -6.66 -7.29 7.31
CA GLY A 64 -7.96 -6.77 7.76
C GLY A 64 -8.13 -6.72 9.29
N ARG A 65 -7.44 -7.56 10.07
CA ARG A 65 -7.47 -7.50 11.54
C ARG A 65 -6.71 -6.26 12.04
N TYR A 66 -5.66 -5.87 11.34
CA TYR A 66 -4.89 -4.68 11.62
C TYR A 66 -5.77 -3.44 11.47
N ILE A 67 -6.51 -3.34 10.36
CA ILE A 67 -7.51 -2.28 10.12
C ILE A 67 -8.52 -2.22 11.28
N GLU A 68 -9.13 -3.35 11.63
CA GLU A 68 -10.11 -3.43 12.72
C GLU A 68 -9.51 -2.99 14.06
N SER A 69 -8.29 -3.40 14.35
CA SER A 69 -7.65 -3.15 15.64
C SER A 69 -7.28 -1.68 15.85
N VAL A 70 -6.75 -1.02 14.80
CA VAL A 70 -6.42 0.41 14.81
C VAL A 70 -7.70 1.22 14.91
N HIS A 71 -8.69 0.89 14.08
CA HIS A 71 -9.96 1.59 14.07
C HIS A 71 -10.73 1.42 15.39
N LYS A 72 -10.72 0.23 16.01
CA LYS A 72 -11.32 0.03 17.34
C LYS A 72 -10.71 0.94 18.42
N LYS A 73 -9.43 1.26 18.30
CA LYS A 73 -8.71 2.05 19.31
C LYS A 73 -8.84 3.56 19.09
N PHE A 74 -8.87 4.03 17.85
CA PHE A 74 -8.80 5.47 17.54
C PHE A 74 -9.94 5.99 16.65
N GLY A 75 -10.75 5.11 16.08
CA GLY A 75 -11.93 5.45 15.31
C GLY A 75 -13.12 5.77 16.20
N HIS A 76 -14.04 6.56 15.67
CA HIS A 76 -15.23 7.03 16.37
C HIS A 76 -16.52 6.62 15.67
N ARG A 77 -16.46 6.20 14.40
CA ARG A 77 -17.61 5.79 13.60
C ARG A 77 -17.70 4.27 13.52
N VAL A 78 -18.82 3.76 13.02
CA VAL A 78 -18.95 2.34 12.68
C VAL A 78 -18.62 2.16 11.20
N LEU A 79 -17.70 1.26 10.88
CA LEU A 79 -17.38 0.89 9.50
C LEU A 79 -18.47 -0.06 8.96
N LYS A 80 -19.50 0.49 8.32
CA LYS A 80 -20.59 -0.30 7.73
C LYS A 80 -20.32 -0.67 6.29
N THR A 81 -19.76 0.27 5.53
CA THR A 81 -19.60 0.15 4.07
C THR A 81 -18.16 -0.06 3.66
N TYR A 82 -17.20 0.30 4.52
CA TYR A 82 -15.78 0.06 4.28
C TYR A 82 -15.52 -1.42 3.92
N PRO A 83 -14.98 -1.71 2.72
CA PRO A 83 -14.75 -3.07 2.27
C PRO A 83 -13.47 -3.64 2.86
N ASN A 84 -13.47 -3.94 4.16
CA ASN A 84 -12.35 -4.61 4.82
C ASN A 84 -12.07 -5.97 4.15
N PHE A 85 -10.82 -6.43 4.22
CA PHE A 85 -10.38 -7.70 3.65
C PHE A 85 -9.67 -8.56 4.69
N THR A 86 -10.43 -9.41 5.36
CA THR A 86 -9.94 -10.28 6.43
C THR A 86 -9.39 -11.60 5.89
N LEU A 87 -8.72 -12.38 6.76
CA LEU A 87 -8.28 -13.73 6.39
C LEU A 87 -9.47 -14.62 6.02
N ARG A 88 -10.62 -14.44 6.68
CA ARG A 88 -11.86 -15.18 6.37
C ARG A 88 -12.34 -14.86 4.95
N ASP A 89 -12.34 -13.58 4.59
CA ASP A 89 -12.74 -13.14 3.25
C ASP A 89 -11.80 -13.71 2.19
N TYR A 90 -10.49 -13.64 2.43
CA TYR A 90 -9.49 -14.23 1.56
C TYR A 90 -9.75 -15.73 1.32
N LEU A 91 -9.97 -16.52 2.39
CA LEU A 91 -10.26 -17.95 2.26
C LEU A 91 -11.58 -18.22 1.52
N TYR A 92 -12.63 -17.46 1.83
CA TYR A 92 -13.93 -17.58 1.17
C TYR A 92 -13.81 -17.29 -0.33
N TYR A 93 -13.22 -16.16 -0.70
CA TYR A 93 -13.09 -15.78 -2.11
C TYR A 93 -12.16 -16.72 -2.88
N ARG A 94 -11.08 -17.17 -2.25
CA ARG A 94 -10.11 -18.09 -2.88
C ARG A 94 -10.70 -19.48 -3.12
N TRP A 95 -11.33 -20.07 -2.11
CA TRP A 95 -11.70 -21.50 -2.14
C TRP A 95 -13.17 -21.73 -2.49
N VAL A 96 -14.08 -20.87 -2.04
CA VAL A 96 -15.51 -21.01 -2.31
C VAL A 96 -15.87 -20.33 -3.62
N LYS A 97 -15.41 -19.09 -3.83
CA LYS A 97 -15.68 -18.35 -5.09
C LYS A 97 -14.67 -18.63 -6.20
N GLY A 98 -13.55 -19.29 -5.88
CA GLY A 98 -12.53 -19.65 -6.87
C GLY A 98 -11.85 -18.45 -7.53
N ILE A 99 -11.87 -17.28 -6.86
CA ILE A 99 -11.27 -16.04 -7.38
C ILE A 99 -9.74 -16.15 -7.32
N LYS A 100 -9.10 -15.71 -8.40
CA LYS A 100 -7.66 -15.70 -8.58
C LYS A 100 -7.20 -14.28 -8.91
N VAL A 101 -6.12 -13.86 -8.27
CA VAL A 101 -5.49 -12.58 -8.51
C VAL A 101 -4.23 -12.78 -9.34
N PHE A 102 -4.09 -12.03 -10.43
CA PHE A 102 -2.96 -12.13 -11.35
C PHE A 102 -2.26 -10.78 -11.51
N PRO A 103 -1.00 -10.63 -11.05
CA PRO A 103 -0.22 -9.42 -11.29
C PRO A 103 0.36 -9.47 -12.72
N LEU A 104 -0.38 -8.98 -13.72
CA LEU A 104 -0.04 -9.12 -15.14
C LEU A 104 1.36 -8.59 -15.46
N LEU A 105 1.71 -7.41 -14.94
CA LEU A 105 3.00 -6.77 -15.21
C LEU A 105 4.19 -7.51 -14.57
N ALA A 106 3.97 -8.51 -13.72
CA ALA A 106 5.03 -9.38 -13.23
C ALA A 106 5.48 -10.44 -14.26
N TYR A 107 4.68 -10.68 -15.32
CA TYR A 107 4.92 -11.73 -16.31
C TYR A 107 5.30 -11.21 -17.69
N VAL A 108 5.34 -9.89 -17.87
CA VAL A 108 5.72 -9.25 -19.14
C VAL A 108 6.93 -8.34 -18.92
N PRO A 109 7.82 -8.19 -19.91
CA PRO A 109 8.88 -7.19 -19.84
C PRO A 109 8.24 -5.81 -19.84
N TYR A 110 8.20 -5.17 -18.67
CA TYR A 110 7.58 -3.86 -18.49
C TYR A 110 8.64 -2.78 -18.36
N ARG A 111 8.68 -1.89 -19.36
CA ARG A 111 9.55 -0.70 -19.38
C ARG A 111 8.68 0.55 -19.42
N PRO A 112 8.58 1.32 -18.32
CA PRO A 112 7.66 2.44 -18.22
C PRO A 112 7.78 3.44 -19.37
N GLU A 113 9.01 3.79 -19.77
CA GLU A 113 9.24 4.79 -20.82
C GLU A 113 8.81 4.30 -22.21
N GLU A 114 9.03 3.02 -22.53
CA GLU A 114 8.57 2.43 -23.79
C GLU A 114 7.03 2.36 -23.85
N VAL A 115 6.41 1.99 -22.73
CA VAL A 115 4.94 1.92 -22.63
C VAL A 115 4.32 3.31 -22.72
N ARG A 116 4.89 4.34 -22.10
CA ARG A 116 4.38 5.72 -22.22
C ARG A 116 4.40 6.18 -23.68
N GLY A 117 5.51 5.98 -24.39
CA GLY A 117 5.59 6.34 -25.82
C GLY A 117 4.60 5.57 -26.69
N LEU A 118 4.32 4.31 -26.36
CA LEU A 118 3.28 3.51 -27.03
C LEU A 118 1.88 4.08 -26.77
N LEU A 119 1.55 4.37 -25.51
CA LEU A 119 0.23 4.90 -25.12
C LEU A 119 -0.04 6.28 -25.72
N GLU A 120 0.96 7.16 -25.72
CA GLU A 120 0.88 8.48 -26.37
C GLU A 120 0.63 8.34 -27.88
N LYS A 121 1.38 7.45 -28.54
CA LYS A 121 1.30 7.25 -30.00
C LYS A 121 0.02 6.57 -30.44
N GLU A 122 -0.43 5.55 -29.72
CA GLU A 122 -1.51 4.65 -30.19
C GLU A 122 -2.87 4.96 -29.56
N LEU A 123 -2.90 5.58 -28.37
CA LEU A 123 -4.12 5.77 -27.59
C LEU A 123 -4.37 7.24 -27.19
N ASP A 124 -3.57 8.18 -27.70
CA ASP A 124 -3.64 9.62 -27.36
C ASP A 124 -3.61 9.87 -25.84
N TRP A 125 -2.87 9.03 -25.12
CA TRP A 125 -2.74 9.14 -23.67
C TRP A 125 -1.83 10.32 -23.30
N GLN A 126 -2.22 11.10 -22.29
CA GLN A 126 -1.43 12.23 -21.80
C GLN A 126 -0.81 11.95 -20.42
N TYR A 127 0.48 12.26 -20.28
CA TYR A 127 1.18 12.12 -19.01
C TYR A 127 0.73 13.18 -17.99
N TYR A 128 0.28 12.73 -16.82
CA TYR A 128 -0.28 13.58 -15.75
C TYR A 128 0.65 13.77 -14.53
N GLY A 129 1.94 13.46 -14.66
CA GLY A 129 2.95 13.87 -13.66
C GLY A 129 3.39 12.83 -12.63
N GLY A 130 2.97 11.57 -12.70
CA GLY A 130 3.61 10.45 -11.98
C GLY A 130 2.66 9.47 -11.27
N HIS A 131 3.23 8.36 -10.78
CA HIS A 131 2.49 7.15 -10.35
C HIS A 131 1.58 7.28 -9.11
N HIS A 132 1.59 8.40 -8.39
CA HIS A 132 0.77 8.59 -7.17
C HIS A 132 0.21 10.01 -6.99
N HIS A 133 0.18 10.83 -8.04
CA HIS A 133 -0.42 12.18 -7.97
C HIS A 133 -1.95 12.18 -8.09
N GLU A 134 -2.57 11.00 -8.08
CA GLU A 134 -4.01 10.80 -8.29
C GLU A 134 -4.84 11.07 -7.02
N SER A 135 -4.22 10.99 -5.84
CA SER A 135 -4.87 11.18 -4.54
C SER A 135 -4.10 12.20 -3.70
N TYR A 136 -4.78 13.28 -3.29
CA TYR A 136 -4.22 14.29 -2.39
C TYR A 136 -3.70 13.68 -1.09
N TYR A 137 -4.42 12.70 -0.52
CA TYR A 137 -4.02 12.04 0.72
C TYR A 137 -2.76 11.18 0.54
N THR A 138 -2.67 10.42 -0.55
CA THR A 138 -1.50 9.59 -0.87
C THR A 138 -0.27 10.43 -1.17
N HIS A 139 -0.46 11.54 -1.89
CA HIS A 139 0.61 12.50 -2.12
C HIS A 139 1.11 13.07 -0.78
N PHE A 140 0.20 13.58 0.07
CA PHE A 140 0.54 14.05 1.43
C PHE A 140 1.28 12.99 2.25
N PHE A 141 0.81 11.75 2.22
CA PHE A 141 1.38 10.69 3.04
C PHE A 141 2.81 10.32 2.59
N HIS A 142 3.02 10.17 1.27
CA HIS A 142 4.32 9.82 0.72
C HIS A 142 5.34 10.98 0.76
N SER A 143 4.90 12.23 0.55
CA SER A 143 5.80 13.39 0.46
C SER A 143 6.07 14.06 1.80
N TYR A 144 5.10 14.07 2.73
CA TYR A 144 5.22 14.76 4.01
C TYR A 144 5.23 13.82 5.21
N TYR A 145 4.15 13.06 5.42
CA TYR A 145 3.99 12.29 6.65
C TYR A 145 5.10 11.25 6.84
N LEU A 146 5.36 10.40 5.85
CA LEU A 146 6.40 9.36 5.95
C LEU A 146 7.82 9.93 6.05
N PRO A 147 8.25 10.87 5.19
CA PRO A 147 9.60 11.41 5.27
C PRO A 147 9.83 12.17 6.58
N LYS A 148 8.90 13.03 7.00
CA LYS A 148 9.06 13.86 8.20
C LYS A 148 8.92 13.04 9.48
N LYS A 149 7.88 12.21 9.58
CA LYS A 149 7.59 11.48 10.82
C LYS A 149 8.42 10.22 10.96
N PHE A 150 8.72 9.47 9.89
CA PHE A 150 9.41 8.17 9.97
C PHE A 150 10.80 8.15 9.33
N GLY A 151 11.18 9.17 8.57
CA GLY A 151 12.41 9.13 7.77
C GLY A 151 12.34 8.13 6.62
N VAL A 152 11.13 7.74 6.21
CA VAL A 152 10.88 6.76 5.16
C VAL A 152 10.65 7.49 3.85
N ASP A 153 11.47 7.16 2.85
CA ASP A 153 11.33 7.66 1.48
C ASP A 153 10.99 6.49 0.54
N LYS A 154 9.72 6.40 0.13
CA LYS A 154 9.24 5.30 -0.72
C LYS A 154 9.82 5.33 -2.13
N ARG A 155 10.37 6.46 -2.61
CA ARG A 155 11.08 6.52 -3.90
C ARG A 155 12.21 5.49 -3.96
N LYS A 156 12.85 5.23 -2.81
CA LYS A 156 13.91 4.22 -2.69
C LYS A 156 13.45 2.82 -3.11
N LEU A 157 12.16 2.48 -2.97
CA LEU A 157 11.63 1.17 -3.39
C LEU A 157 11.68 1.03 -4.91
N THR A 158 11.08 1.99 -5.60
CA THR A 158 11.06 2.10 -7.07
C THR A 158 12.47 2.13 -7.64
N TYR A 159 13.33 3.03 -7.15
CA TYR A 159 14.69 3.12 -7.68
C TYR A 159 15.54 1.89 -7.38
N SER A 160 15.35 1.24 -6.22
CA SER A 160 16.03 -0.03 -5.96
C SER A 160 15.58 -1.13 -6.92
N ALA A 161 14.32 -1.14 -7.36
CA ALA A 161 13.82 -2.06 -8.36
C ALA A 161 14.41 -1.79 -9.75
N LEU A 162 14.43 -0.52 -10.17
CA LEU A 162 15.03 -0.08 -11.43
C LEU A 162 16.54 -0.39 -11.50
N ILE A 163 17.26 -0.24 -10.39
CA ILE A 163 18.68 -0.62 -10.30
C ILE A 163 18.84 -2.14 -10.47
N ARG A 164 18.04 -2.94 -9.76
CA ARG A 164 18.10 -4.41 -9.86
C ARG A 164 17.70 -4.94 -11.24
N SER A 165 16.84 -4.22 -11.97
CA SER A 165 16.44 -4.56 -13.33
C SER A 165 17.37 -3.98 -14.40
N GLY A 166 18.44 -3.27 -14.01
CA GLY A 166 19.42 -2.69 -14.93
C GLY A 166 18.91 -1.52 -15.76
N GLN A 167 17.78 -0.92 -15.37
CA GLN A 167 17.17 0.22 -16.09
C GLN A 167 17.81 1.56 -15.72
N ILE A 168 18.40 1.68 -14.53
CA ILE A 168 19.13 2.87 -14.07
C ILE A 168 20.33 2.46 -13.21
N THR A 169 21.39 3.27 -13.19
CA THR A 169 22.54 3.01 -12.34
C THR A 169 22.33 3.57 -10.93
N ARG A 170 22.97 2.94 -9.94
CA ARG A 170 22.96 3.45 -8.55
C ARG A 170 23.48 4.88 -8.45
N ARG A 171 24.52 5.21 -9.22
CA ARG A 171 25.14 6.54 -9.23
C ARG A 171 24.15 7.61 -9.69
N GLU A 172 23.47 7.38 -10.80
CA GLU A 172 22.45 8.32 -11.31
C GLU A 172 21.34 8.59 -10.30
N VAL A 173 20.88 7.55 -9.58
CA VAL A 173 19.83 7.70 -8.56
C VAL A 173 20.31 8.53 -7.37
N LEU A 174 21.53 8.27 -6.88
CA LEU A 174 22.10 9.00 -5.76
C LEU A 174 22.35 10.47 -6.12
N ASP A 175 22.84 10.72 -7.33
CA ASP A 175 23.22 12.05 -7.79
C ASP A 175 22.00 12.91 -8.19
N ARG A 176 20.88 12.31 -8.61
CA ARG A 176 19.71 13.07 -9.14
C ARG A 176 18.46 13.04 -8.26
N VAL A 177 18.20 11.93 -7.55
CA VAL A 177 16.88 11.71 -6.94
C VAL A 177 16.94 11.79 -5.41
N LEU A 178 17.97 11.21 -4.82
CA LEU A 178 18.15 11.20 -3.37
C LEU A 178 19.05 12.34 -2.86
N ALA A 179 19.54 13.19 -3.76
CA ALA A 179 20.28 14.39 -3.42
C ALA A 179 19.40 15.42 -2.68
N GLU A 180 18.10 15.45 -2.97
CA GLU A 180 17.14 16.34 -2.34
C GLU A 180 16.12 15.58 -1.48
N ALA A 181 15.69 16.24 -0.40
CA ALA A 181 14.58 15.76 0.40
C ALA A 181 13.34 15.58 -0.48
N TYR A 182 12.42 14.69 -0.06
CA TYR A 182 11.18 14.49 -0.81
C TYR A 182 10.45 15.84 -0.93
N PRO A 183 10.25 16.38 -2.14
CA PRO A 183 9.58 17.66 -2.30
C PRO A 183 8.12 17.52 -1.88
N TYR A 184 7.65 18.42 -1.03
CA TYR A 184 6.26 18.46 -0.61
C TYR A 184 5.75 19.89 -0.70
N ASP A 185 4.45 20.00 -0.91
CA ASP A 185 3.73 21.26 -0.95
C ASP A 185 3.02 21.49 0.39
N GLU A 186 3.26 22.64 1.01
CA GLU A 186 2.62 22.99 2.28
C GLU A 186 1.11 23.24 2.09
N GLU A 187 0.67 23.73 0.94
CA GLU A 187 -0.75 23.90 0.63
C GLU A 187 -1.47 22.56 0.58
N LEU A 188 -0.84 21.54 -0.02
CA LEU A 188 -1.33 20.16 -0.01
C LEU A 188 -1.49 19.61 1.43
N VAL A 189 -0.51 19.88 2.30
CA VAL A 189 -0.56 19.45 3.71
C VAL A 189 -1.74 20.11 4.40
N GLN A 190 -1.85 21.43 4.30
CA GLN A 190 -2.95 22.20 4.91
C GLN A 190 -4.32 21.76 4.37
N TYR A 191 -4.43 21.58 3.06
CA TYR A 191 -5.64 21.07 2.41
C TYR A 191 -6.02 19.70 2.95
N THR A 192 -5.08 18.76 3.01
CA THR A 192 -5.34 17.40 3.47
C THR A 192 -5.77 17.37 4.94
N VAL A 193 -5.05 18.09 5.81
CA VAL A 193 -5.37 18.20 7.24
C VAL A 193 -6.75 18.82 7.45
N SER A 194 -7.07 19.90 6.71
CA SER A 194 -8.38 20.53 6.72
C SER A 194 -9.49 19.59 6.23
N LYS A 195 -9.26 18.83 5.16
CA LYS A 195 -10.23 17.85 4.63
C LYS A 195 -10.49 16.69 5.58
N LEU A 196 -9.49 16.30 6.38
CA LEU A 196 -9.67 15.34 7.47
C LEU A 196 -10.43 15.94 8.66
N GLY A 197 -10.55 17.27 8.74
CA GLY A 197 -11.22 17.96 9.85
C GLY A 197 -10.37 18.01 11.12
N LEU A 198 -9.04 17.94 10.98
CA LEU A 198 -8.10 18.07 12.09
C LEU A 198 -7.72 19.54 12.27
N SER A 199 -7.69 20.00 13.51
CA SER A 199 -7.10 21.30 13.84
C SER A 199 -5.57 21.26 13.67
N PRO A 200 -4.92 22.42 13.45
CA PRO A 200 -3.46 22.48 13.40
C PRO A 200 -2.78 21.91 14.66
N GLU A 201 -3.40 22.06 15.83
CA GLU A 201 -2.86 21.52 17.08
C GLU A 201 -2.98 20.00 17.15
N GLU A 202 -4.13 19.42 16.81
CA GLU A 202 -4.28 17.96 16.74
C GLU A 202 -3.31 17.33 15.75
N PHE A 203 -3.11 17.97 14.59
CA PHE A 203 -2.16 17.48 13.60
C PHE A 203 -0.71 17.58 14.10
N ARG A 204 -0.33 18.67 14.77
CA ARG A 204 0.98 18.78 15.43
C ARG A 204 1.20 17.68 16.46
N GLN A 205 0.20 17.38 17.28
CA GLN A 205 0.27 16.30 18.27
C GLN A 205 0.41 14.93 17.61
N ILE A 206 -0.33 14.67 16.53
CA ILE A 206 -0.18 13.46 15.71
C ILE A 206 1.24 13.33 15.17
N MET A 207 1.82 14.41 14.64
CA MET A 207 3.18 14.40 14.09
C MET A 207 4.23 14.19 15.19
N ALA A 208 4.06 14.80 16.36
CA ALA A 208 4.96 14.70 17.51
C ALA A 208 4.84 13.38 18.30
N ALA A 209 3.72 12.66 18.18
CA ALA A 209 3.51 11.41 18.90
C ALA A 209 4.62 10.37 18.63
N PRO A 210 5.00 9.53 19.62
CA PRO A 210 6.00 8.49 19.42
C PRO A 210 5.67 7.57 18.25
N ARG A 211 6.68 7.23 17.44
CA ARG A 211 6.53 6.30 16.31
C ARG A 211 6.15 4.92 16.85
N ARG A 212 5.21 4.28 16.17
CA ARG A 212 4.77 2.91 16.38
C ARG A 212 4.89 2.13 15.08
N THR A 213 4.69 0.83 15.19
CA THR A 213 4.69 -0.11 14.07
C THR A 213 3.44 -0.98 14.14
N PHE A 214 3.18 -1.76 13.10
CA PHE A 214 2.09 -2.74 13.14
C PHE A 214 2.23 -3.77 14.27
N HIS A 215 3.42 -3.96 14.86
CA HIS A 215 3.62 -4.83 16.02
C HIS A 215 2.94 -4.31 17.28
N ASP A 216 2.67 -3.00 17.37
CA ASP A 216 1.98 -2.36 18.49
C ASP A 216 0.46 -2.56 18.46
N TYR A 217 -0.04 -3.31 17.48
CA TYR A 217 -1.44 -3.54 17.21
C TYR A 217 -1.73 -5.03 16.94
N PRO A 218 -2.93 -5.51 17.29
CA PRO A 218 -3.37 -6.85 16.91
C PRO A 218 -3.39 -7.04 15.38
N THR A 219 -2.60 -8.00 14.90
CA THR A 219 -2.51 -8.36 13.47
C THR A 219 -2.55 -9.87 13.29
N TYR A 220 -2.53 -10.34 12.04
CA TYR A 220 -2.28 -11.75 11.73
C TYR A 220 -0.79 -12.11 11.72
N TYR A 221 0.12 -11.15 11.89
CA TYR A 221 1.56 -11.42 11.80
C TYR A 221 2.06 -12.49 12.79
N PRO A 222 1.68 -12.48 14.08
CA PRO A 222 2.07 -13.54 15.00
C PRO A 222 1.58 -14.93 14.55
N LEU A 223 0.35 -15.00 14.02
CA LEU A 223 -0.20 -16.23 13.46
C LEU A 223 0.60 -16.71 12.25
N ILE A 224 0.92 -15.81 11.31
CA ILE A 224 1.74 -16.09 10.14
C ILE A 224 3.11 -16.63 10.56
N LYS A 225 3.75 -16.00 11.56
CA LYS A 225 5.04 -16.43 12.10
C LYS A 225 4.98 -17.83 12.73
N ASN A 226 3.95 -18.09 13.53
CA ASN A 226 3.79 -19.40 14.18
C ASN A 226 3.46 -20.51 13.18
N CYS A 227 2.76 -20.18 12.09
CA CYS A 227 2.44 -21.13 11.01
C CYS A 227 3.52 -21.22 9.93
N ARG A 228 4.75 -20.74 10.16
CA ARG A 228 5.83 -20.67 9.15
C ARG A 228 6.04 -21.99 8.40
N GLY A 229 6.12 -23.12 9.12
CA GLY A 229 6.35 -24.42 8.49
C GLY A 229 5.20 -24.86 7.56
N LEU A 230 3.97 -24.63 7.98
CA LEU A 230 2.78 -24.94 7.18
C LEU A 230 2.68 -24.02 5.96
N ILE A 231 2.97 -22.73 6.11
CA ILE A 231 2.97 -21.76 5.01
C ILE A 231 4.08 -22.08 4.01
N ALA A 232 5.28 -22.47 4.47
CA ALA A 232 6.37 -22.91 3.61
C ALA A 232 5.99 -24.15 2.79
N LEU A 233 5.35 -25.13 3.43
CA LEU A 233 4.86 -26.34 2.77
C LEU A 233 3.79 -26.01 1.73
N ALA A 234 2.79 -25.19 2.09
CA ALA A 234 1.74 -24.76 1.18
C ALA A 234 2.28 -23.93 0.00
N ALA A 235 3.29 -23.08 0.22
CA ALA A 235 3.97 -22.36 -0.85
C ALA A 235 4.74 -23.29 -1.81
N ARG A 236 5.32 -24.39 -1.29
CA ARG A 236 5.97 -25.42 -2.11
C ARG A 236 5.00 -26.14 -3.04
N PHE A 237 3.75 -26.32 -2.61
CA PHE A 237 2.66 -26.89 -3.41
C PHE A 237 1.86 -25.86 -4.22
N ASN A 238 2.34 -24.61 -4.35
CA ASN A 238 1.66 -23.52 -5.07
C ASN A 238 0.23 -23.21 -4.55
N ILE A 239 -0.06 -23.57 -3.30
CA ILE A 239 -1.32 -23.23 -2.63
C ILE A 239 -1.32 -21.73 -2.29
N PHE A 240 -0.19 -21.24 -1.79
CA PHE A 240 0.07 -19.81 -1.60
C PHE A 240 1.15 -19.31 -2.55
N PRO A 241 1.09 -18.03 -2.96
CA PRO A 241 2.18 -17.42 -3.71
C PRO A 241 3.48 -17.41 -2.91
N LYS A 242 4.59 -17.80 -3.53
CA LYS A 242 5.91 -17.83 -2.87
C LYS A 242 6.34 -16.46 -2.32
N HIS A 243 5.93 -15.37 -2.96
CA HIS A 243 6.24 -14.02 -2.49
C HIS A 243 5.60 -13.69 -1.14
N LEU A 244 4.46 -14.32 -0.79
CA LEU A 244 3.83 -14.16 0.51
C LEU A 244 4.76 -14.71 1.60
N TYR A 245 5.31 -15.91 1.38
CA TYR A 245 6.29 -16.48 2.30
C TYR A 245 7.52 -15.58 2.43
N LEU A 246 8.10 -15.13 1.32
CA LEU A 246 9.30 -14.27 1.35
C LEU A 246 9.06 -12.93 2.05
N LYS A 247 7.90 -12.29 1.85
CA LYS A 247 7.60 -10.98 2.45
C LYS A 247 7.46 -11.05 3.97
N TYR A 248 6.78 -12.07 4.48
CA TYR A 248 6.41 -12.13 5.90
C TYR A 248 7.29 -13.07 6.74
N LEU A 249 8.02 -14.00 6.11
CA LEU A 249 8.76 -15.07 6.78
C LEU A 249 10.16 -15.33 6.20
N GLY A 250 10.52 -14.63 5.11
CA GLY A 250 11.82 -14.72 4.43
C GLY A 250 12.95 -14.04 5.18
#